data_AF-A0A849KLI4-F1
#
_entry.id   AF-A0A849KLI4-F1
#
_cell.length_a   1.000
_cell.length_b   1.000
_cell.length_c   1.000
_cell.angle_alpha   90.00
_cell.angle_beta   90.00
_cell.angle_gamma   90.00
#
_symmetry.space_group_name_H-M   'P 1'
#
loop_
_entity.id
_entity.type
_entity.pdbx_description
1 polymer ?
#
loop_
_entity_poly.entity_id
_entity_poly.type
_entity_poly.pdbx_seq_one_letter_code
_entity_poly.pdbx_strand_id
1 'polypeptide(L)'
;MDSWHQALETSLTANFKCWELIGVDVREAMLARSFPRYVPCAVLLLAAGLELFRLEVGTLVHVAANGGYRSPGHGLTRHASRHCWGTAANIYRVGDTWLDTREEIEKYAAIARRVIPGVWVRPFGLEDGEADDHLHLDIGYTVFDPVDGPDSVAPTEES
;
A
#
# COMPACT_ATOMS: atom_id res chain seq x y z
N MET A 1 9.32 -5.73 12.60
CA MET A 1 9.22 -6.60 11.42
C MET A 1 10.58 -6.53 10.78
N ASP A 2 11.37 -7.61 10.89
CA ASP A 2 12.83 -7.49 10.93
C ASP A 2 13.52 -8.39 9.89
N SER A 3 12.76 -9.16 9.08
CA SER A 3 13.30 -10.01 8.03
C SER A 3 12.30 -10.28 6.90
N TRP A 4 12.82 -10.64 5.72
CA TRP A 4 11.99 -11.09 4.58
C TRP A 4 11.21 -12.36 4.85
N HIS A 5 11.77 -13.30 5.61
CA HIS A 5 11.05 -14.51 6.02
C HIS A 5 9.83 -14.16 6.87
N GLN A 6 9.98 -13.23 7.81
CA GLN A 6 8.85 -12.73 8.59
C GLN A 6 7.80 -12.05 7.69
N ALA A 7 8.22 -11.31 6.66
CA ALA A 7 7.30 -10.68 5.70
C ALA A 7 6.44 -11.67 4.91
N LEU A 8 7.02 -12.83 4.54
CA LEU A 8 6.34 -13.91 3.82
C LEU A 8 5.27 -14.62 4.66
N GLU A 9 5.50 -14.72 5.97
CA GLU A 9 4.60 -15.39 6.91
C GLU A 9 3.59 -14.45 7.56
N THR A 10 3.84 -13.14 7.55
CA THR A 10 2.96 -12.15 8.18
C THR A 10 1.76 -11.82 7.28
N SER A 11 0.59 -12.34 7.64
CA SER A 11 -0.69 -11.86 7.12
C SER A 11 -1.03 -10.49 7.73
N LEU A 12 -1.37 -9.52 6.88
CA LEU A 12 -1.87 -8.20 7.30
C LEU A 12 -3.39 -8.18 7.36
N THR A 13 -4.02 -8.88 6.41
CA THR A 13 -5.45 -9.19 6.40
C THR A 13 -5.63 -10.67 6.03
N ALA A 14 -6.88 -11.12 5.89
CA ALA A 14 -7.16 -12.49 5.46
C ALA A 14 -6.60 -12.81 4.06
N ASN A 15 -6.49 -11.81 3.18
CA ASN A 15 -6.12 -12.01 1.77
C ASN A 15 -4.87 -11.25 1.32
N PHE A 16 -4.26 -10.42 2.18
CA PHE A 16 -3.03 -9.69 1.87
C PHE A 16 -1.96 -9.96 2.92
N LYS A 17 -0.80 -10.44 2.47
CA LYS A 17 0.41 -10.62 3.26
C LYS A 17 1.38 -9.46 3.09
N CYS A 18 2.28 -9.31 4.06
CA CYS A 18 3.16 -8.15 4.10
C CYS A 18 4.13 -8.08 2.92
N TRP A 19 4.66 -9.22 2.47
CA TRP A 19 5.56 -9.27 1.33
C TRP A 19 4.93 -8.75 0.01
N GLU A 20 3.62 -8.86 -0.16
CA GLU A 20 2.91 -8.42 -1.37
C GLU A 20 2.92 -6.89 -1.51
N LEU A 21 3.14 -6.20 -0.39
CA LEU A 21 3.15 -4.74 -0.30
C LEU A 21 4.54 -4.17 -0.02
N ILE A 22 5.59 -5.00 0.00
CA ILE A 22 6.98 -4.56 0.23
C ILE A 22 7.87 -4.97 -0.95
N GLY A 23 8.38 -3.97 -1.68
CA GLY A 23 9.43 -4.11 -2.68
C GLY A 23 10.73 -3.46 -2.22
N VAL A 24 11.81 -4.24 -2.15
CA VAL A 24 13.18 -3.75 -1.91
C VAL A 24 14.05 -4.30 -3.02
N ASP A 25 14.74 -3.44 -3.78
CA ASP A 25 15.58 -3.87 -4.90
C ASP A 25 16.90 -4.45 -4.38
N VAL A 26 17.23 -5.66 -4.83
CA VAL A 26 18.49 -6.37 -4.47
C VAL A 26 19.76 -5.63 -4.89
N ARG A 27 19.63 -4.58 -5.72
CA ARG A 27 20.72 -3.69 -6.15
C ARG A 27 20.89 -2.46 -5.25
N GLU A 28 20.06 -2.27 -4.24
CA GLU A 28 20.13 -1.12 -3.33
C GLU A 28 21.36 -1.17 -2.41
N ALA A 29 21.78 -0.02 -1.90
CA ALA A 29 22.78 0.05 -0.84
C ALA A 29 22.31 -0.74 0.39
N MET A 30 23.22 -1.42 1.06
CA MET A 30 22.91 -2.36 2.16
C MET A 30 22.09 -1.72 3.31
N LEU A 31 22.26 -0.40 3.53
CA LEU A 31 21.50 0.41 4.49
C LEU A 31 20.04 0.67 4.10
N ALA A 32 19.68 0.62 2.81
CA ALA A 32 18.30 0.73 2.36
C ALA A 32 17.55 -0.61 2.40
N ARG A 33 18.29 -1.72 2.58
CA ARG A 33 17.73 -3.07 2.72
C ARG A 33 17.27 -3.42 4.14
N SER A 34 17.52 -2.55 5.12
CA SER A 34 16.97 -2.70 6.46
C SER A 34 15.50 -2.27 6.50
N PHE A 35 14.67 -3.10 7.14
CA PHE A 35 13.23 -2.88 7.26
C PHE A 35 12.91 -1.47 7.80
N PRO A 36 12.11 -0.64 7.11
CA PRO A 36 11.79 0.69 7.60
C PRO A 36 10.85 0.62 8.81
N ARG A 37 11.06 1.44 9.85
CA ARG A 37 10.20 1.44 11.06
C ARG A 37 8.80 2.03 10.84
N TYR A 38 8.62 2.92 9.85
CA TYR A 38 7.36 3.62 9.58
C TYR A 38 6.46 2.95 8.53
N VAL A 39 7.07 2.17 7.63
CA VAL A 39 6.37 1.46 6.54
C VAL A 39 5.38 0.39 7.02
N PRO A 40 5.61 -0.35 8.13
CA PRO A 40 4.67 -1.38 8.59
C PRO A 40 3.26 -0.85 8.89
N CYS A 41 3.11 0.35 9.47
CA CYS A 41 1.80 0.89 9.83
C CYS A 41 1.01 1.39 8.60
N ALA A 42 1.68 2.08 7.68
CA ALA A 42 1.07 2.52 6.42
C ALA A 42 0.65 1.32 5.55
N VAL A 43 1.50 0.31 5.47
CA VAL A 43 1.24 -0.94 4.73
C VAL A 43 0.06 -1.70 5.33
N LEU A 44 -0.12 -1.71 6.66
CA LEU A 44 -1.29 -2.31 7.29
C LEU A 44 -2.59 -1.59 6.92
N LEU A 45 -2.60 -0.26 6.95
CA LEU A 45 -3.79 0.52 6.55
C LEU A 45 -4.10 0.34 5.06
N LEU A 46 -3.08 0.30 4.22
CA LEU A 46 -3.24 0.02 2.79
C LEU A 46 -3.83 -1.38 2.58
N ALA A 47 -3.34 -2.40 3.29
CA ALA A 47 -3.88 -3.75 3.24
C ALA A 47 -5.34 -3.80 3.69
N ALA A 48 -5.71 -3.06 4.75
CA ALA A 48 -7.10 -2.95 5.20
C ALA A 48 -8.01 -2.32 4.13
N GLY A 49 -7.56 -1.25 3.47
CA GLY A 49 -8.27 -0.66 2.33
C GLY A 49 -8.43 -1.61 1.15
N LEU A 50 -7.37 -2.35 0.81
CA LEU A 50 -7.41 -3.38 -0.24
C LEU A 50 -8.35 -4.53 0.11
N GLU A 51 -8.49 -4.89 1.39
CA GLU A 51 -9.46 -5.90 1.84
C GLU A 51 -10.90 -5.40 1.64
N LEU A 52 -11.20 -4.15 1.98
CA LEU A 52 -12.52 -3.56 1.72
C LEU A 52 -12.84 -3.55 0.23
N PHE A 53 -11.86 -3.18 -0.60
CA PHE A 53 -12.00 -3.23 -2.05
C PHE A 53 -12.23 -4.64 -2.57
N ARG A 54 -11.46 -5.62 -2.09
CA ARG A 54 -11.61 -7.04 -2.43
C ARG A 54 -13.00 -7.57 -2.07
N LEU A 55 -13.50 -7.24 -0.87
CA LEU A 55 -14.85 -7.63 -0.43
C LEU A 55 -15.91 -7.06 -1.37
N GLU A 56 -15.77 -5.80 -1.80
CA GLU A 56 -16.72 -5.16 -2.69
C GLU A 56 -16.71 -5.73 -4.11
N VAL A 57 -15.52 -6.01 -4.69
CA VAL A 57 -15.43 -6.62 -6.03
C VAL A 57 -15.76 -8.11 -6.04
N GLY A 58 -15.80 -8.75 -4.86
CA GLY A 58 -16.23 -10.13 -4.69
C GLY A 58 -15.29 -11.18 -5.29
N THR A 59 -14.04 -10.82 -5.59
CA THR A 59 -13.06 -11.71 -6.24
C THR A 59 -11.61 -11.34 -5.89
N LEU A 60 -10.64 -12.01 -6.52
CA LEU A 60 -9.22 -11.78 -6.31
C LEU A 60 -8.80 -10.38 -6.78
N VAL A 61 -7.88 -9.75 -6.04
CA VAL A 61 -7.25 -8.48 -6.40
C VAL A 61 -5.75 -8.73 -6.53
N HIS A 62 -5.20 -8.54 -7.73
CA HIS A 62 -3.81 -8.85 -8.03
C HIS A 62 -2.96 -7.59 -8.01
N VAL A 63 -2.06 -7.50 -7.03
CA VAL A 63 -1.10 -6.40 -6.89
C VAL A 63 0.10 -6.67 -7.80
N ALA A 64 0.54 -5.66 -8.55
CA ALA A 64 1.65 -5.80 -9.49
C ALA A 64 2.96 -6.12 -8.77
N ALA A 65 3.87 -6.83 -9.43
CA ALA A 65 5.24 -6.96 -8.96
C ALA A 65 5.87 -5.55 -8.91
N ASN A 66 6.33 -5.12 -7.74
CA ASN A 66 6.72 -3.73 -7.43
C ASN A 66 5.55 -2.75 -7.35
N GLY A 67 4.30 -3.20 -7.26
CA GLY A 67 3.14 -2.34 -7.15
C GLY A 67 2.95 -1.71 -5.77
N GLY A 68 3.55 -2.26 -4.71
CA GLY A 68 3.43 -1.79 -3.31
C GLY A 68 4.54 -0.80 -2.89
N TYR A 69 5.07 -0.93 -1.68
CA TYR A 69 6.20 -0.13 -1.21
C TYR A 69 7.42 -0.30 -2.13
N ARG A 70 8.13 0.79 -2.39
CA ARG A 70 9.41 0.81 -3.11
C ARG A 70 10.39 1.68 -2.34
N SER A 71 11.58 1.17 -2.02
CA SER A 71 12.56 2.04 -1.37
C SER A 71 12.91 3.28 -2.23
N PRO A 72 13.45 4.35 -1.61
CA PRO A 72 13.99 5.50 -2.35
C PRO A 72 15.08 5.14 -3.38
N GLY A 73 15.82 4.04 -3.17
CA GLY A 73 16.88 3.57 -4.07
C GLY A 73 16.41 2.67 -5.21
N HIS A 74 15.13 2.29 -5.23
CA HIS A 74 14.56 1.40 -6.24
C HIS A 74 14.57 2.07 -7.63
N GLY A 75 15.01 1.37 -8.69
CA GLY A 75 15.20 1.96 -10.03
C GLY A 75 13.92 2.51 -10.71
N LEU A 76 12.74 2.08 -10.26
CA LEU A 76 11.43 2.61 -10.69
C LEU A 76 10.94 3.81 -9.85
N THR A 77 11.67 4.20 -8.80
CA THR A 77 11.32 5.36 -7.98
C THR A 77 11.66 6.63 -8.73
N ARG A 78 10.65 7.50 -8.89
CA ARG A 78 10.83 8.89 -9.33
C ARG A 78 10.31 9.82 -8.24
N HIS A 79 11.03 10.91 -7.97
CA HIS A 79 10.61 12.02 -7.11
C HIS A 79 10.10 11.67 -5.69
N ALA A 80 10.67 10.63 -5.04
CA ALA A 80 10.19 10.17 -3.72
C ALA A 80 8.67 9.85 -3.73
N SER A 81 8.22 9.11 -4.75
CA SER A 81 6.81 8.71 -4.96
C SER A 81 6.16 8.13 -3.70
N ARG A 82 4.82 8.15 -3.63
CA ARG A 82 4.04 7.64 -2.48
C ARG A 82 4.30 6.15 -2.17
N HIS A 83 4.76 5.38 -3.17
CA HIS A 83 5.30 4.02 -2.96
C HIS A 83 6.47 3.99 -1.95
N CYS A 84 7.28 5.04 -1.84
CA CYS A 84 8.36 5.15 -0.86
C CYS A 84 7.90 5.27 0.58
N TRP A 85 6.59 5.37 0.80
CA TRP A 85 5.98 5.51 2.12
C TRP A 85 5.07 4.32 2.46
N GLY A 86 4.91 3.37 1.53
CA GLY A 86 4.09 2.17 1.74
C GLY A 86 2.59 2.45 1.74
N THR A 87 2.19 3.58 1.18
CA THR A 87 0.80 4.06 1.16
C THR A 87 0.11 3.81 -0.17
N ALA A 88 0.83 3.32 -1.19
CA ALA A 88 0.33 3.15 -2.54
C ALA A 88 0.46 1.71 -3.05
N ALA A 89 -0.52 1.28 -3.84
CA ALA A 89 -0.57 -0.02 -4.50
C ALA A 89 -0.98 0.13 -5.98
N ASN A 90 -0.30 -0.61 -6.86
CA ASN A 90 -0.71 -0.80 -8.26
C ASN A 90 -1.40 -2.15 -8.39
N ILE A 91 -2.66 -2.14 -8.82
CA ILE A 91 -3.45 -3.34 -9.12
C ILE A 91 -3.48 -3.48 -10.64
N TYR A 92 -3.06 -4.62 -11.17
CA TYR A 92 -3.05 -4.87 -12.62
C TYR A 92 -4.20 -5.76 -13.09
N ARG A 93 -4.87 -6.46 -12.16
CA ARG A 93 -5.95 -7.39 -12.48
C ARG A 93 -6.92 -7.57 -11.30
N VAL A 94 -8.21 -7.70 -11.60
CA VAL A 94 -9.27 -8.05 -10.64
C VAL A 94 -10.03 -9.26 -11.17
N GLY A 95 -9.99 -10.39 -10.46
CA GLY A 95 -10.49 -11.67 -10.95
C GLY A 95 -9.80 -12.04 -12.27
N ASP A 96 -10.58 -12.16 -13.34
CA ASP A 96 -10.07 -12.42 -14.70
C ASP A 96 -9.93 -11.15 -15.57
N THR A 97 -10.26 -9.99 -15.02
CA THR A 97 -10.26 -8.72 -15.75
C THR A 97 -8.93 -8.01 -15.59
N TRP A 98 -8.21 -7.82 -16.70
CA TRP A 98 -7.03 -6.97 -16.77
C TRP A 98 -7.42 -5.49 -16.71
N LEU A 99 -6.59 -4.70 -16.04
CA LEU A 99 -6.80 -3.26 -15.89
C LEU A 99 -5.95 -2.49 -16.90
N ASP A 100 -6.20 -2.73 -18.18
CA ASP A 100 -5.46 -2.20 -19.34
C ASP A 100 -6.35 -1.43 -20.33
N THR A 101 -7.58 -1.13 -19.92
CA THR A 101 -8.53 -0.30 -20.65
C THR A 101 -9.09 0.80 -19.76
N ARG A 102 -9.48 1.93 -20.37
CA ARG A 102 -10.09 3.04 -19.64
C ARG A 102 -11.33 2.59 -18.88
N GLU A 103 -12.20 1.83 -19.54
CA GLU A 103 -13.48 1.42 -19.02
C GLU A 103 -13.31 0.59 -17.74
N GLU A 104 -12.40 -0.39 -17.73
CA GLU A 104 -12.16 -1.21 -16.54
C GLU A 104 -11.41 -0.44 -15.46
N ILE A 105 -10.39 0.35 -15.80
CA ILE A 105 -9.65 1.18 -14.83
C ILE A 105 -10.60 2.15 -14.13
N GLU A 106 -11.43 2.88 -14.87
CA GLU A 106 -12.36 3.87 -14.30
C GLU A 106 -13.47 3.22 -13.46
N LYS A 107 -13.99 2.07 -13.89
CA LYS A 107 -14.96 1.27 -13.12
C LYS A 107 -14.40 0.86 -11.76
N TYR A 108 -13.22 0.24 -11.73
CA TYR A 108 -12.61 -0.18 -10.46
C TYR A 108 -12.10 0.99 -9.63
N ALA A 109 -11.68 2.10 -10.26
CA ALA A 109 -11.39 3.35 -9.57
C ALA A 109 -12.61 3.92 -8.84
N ALA A 110 -13.80 3.90 -9.48
CA ALA A 110 -15.04 4.34 -8.85
C ALA A 110 -15.41 3.46 -7.65
N ILE A 111 -15.21 2.14 -7.74
CA ILE A 111 -15.42 1.21 -6.63
C ILE A 111 -14.45 1.53 -5.49
N ALA A 112 -13.16 1.65 -5.77
CA ALA A 112 -12.14 1.96 -4.75
C ALA A 112 -12.45 3.26 -4.00
N ARG A 113 -12.78 4.34 -4.72
CA ARG A 113 -13.18 5.63 -4.11
C ARG A 113 -14.40 5.54 -3.21
N ARG A 114 -15.30 4.60 -3.48
CA ARG A 114 -16.51 4.39 -2.67
C ARG A 114 -16.24 3.64 -1.37
N VAL A 115 -15.33 2.66 -1.39
CA VAL A 115 -15.16 1.71 -0.28
C VAL A 115 -13.91 1.92 0.55
N ILE A 116 -12.90 2.62 0.04
CA ILE A 116 -11.67 2.94 0.76
C ILE A 116 -11.73 4.41 1.19
N PRO A 117 -11.94 4.72 2.49
CA PRO A 117 -11.99 6.10 2.95
C PRO A 117 -10.73 6.87 2.61
N GLY A 118 -10.91 8.06 2.02
CA GLY A 118 -9.82 8.98 1.72
C GLY A 118 -8.84 8.52 0.63
N VAL A 119 -9.13 7.42 -0.09
CA VAL A 119 -8.25 6.94 -1.16
C VAL A 119 -8.16 7.96 -2.29
N TRP A 120 -6.93 8.28 -2.67
CA TRP A 120 -6.64 8.93 -3.93
C TRP A 120 -6.40 7.86 -4.99
N VAL A 121 -7.03 8.03 -6.15
CA VAL A 121 -6.89 7.12 -7.28
C VAL A 121 -6.43 7.91 -8.48
N ARG A 122 -5.32 7.47 -9.06
CA ARG A 122 -4.73 8.10 -10.24
C ARG A 122 -5.72 8.06 -11.43
N PRO A 123 -5.88 9.15 -12.20
CA PRO A 123 -6.73 9.14 -13.39
C PRO A 123 -6.15 8.26 -14.50
N PHE A 124 -7.04 7.80 -15.39
CA PHE A 124 -6.63 7.10 -16.61
C PHE A 124 -5.95 8.05 -17.58
N GLY A 125 -4.83 7.61 -18.17
CA GLY A 125 -4.19 8.31 -19.28
C GLY A 125 -2.69 8.05 -19.38
N LEU A 126 -2.03 8.79 -20.28
CA LEU A 126 -0.65 8.58 -20.71
C LEU A 126 0.32 9.66 -20.18
N GLU A 127 -0.22 10.72 -19.56
CA GLU A 127 0.59 11.84 -19.08
C GLU A 127 1.21 11.56 -17.71
N ASP A 128 2.17 12.41 -17.32
CA ASP A 128 2.77 12.35 -16.00
C ASP A 128 1.70 12.55 -14.92
N GLY A 129 1.56 11.55 -14.04
CA GLY A 129 0.52 11.55 -13.02
C GLY A 129 -0.76 10.82 -13.43
N GLU A 130 -0.76 10.16 -14.59
CA GLU A 130 -1.81 9.24 -15.06
C GLU A 130 -1.32 7.77 -15.08
N ALA A 131 -2.23 6.82 -15.33
CA ALA A 131 -1.91 5.42 -15.57
C ALA A 131 -2.92 4.79 -16.55
N ASP A 132 -2.46 4.00 -17.51
CA ASP A 132 -3.28 3.36 -18.53
C ASP A 132 -3.21 1.82 -18.53
N ASP A 133 -2.29 1.25 -17.75
CA ASP A 133 -1.99 -0.19 -17.68
C ASP A 133 -2.20 -0.80 -16.27
N HIS A 134 -2.65 0.00 -15.31
CA HIS A 134 -2.99 -0.44 -13.95
C HIS A 134 -3.88 0.58 -13.21
N LEU A 135 -4.52 0.12 -12.15
CA LEU A 135 -5.17 0.96 -11.16
C LEU A 135 -4.17 1.31 -10.04
N HIS A 136 -3.83 2.60 -9.91
CA HIS A 136 -2.99 3.10 -8.82
C HIS A 136 -3.85 3.67 -7.69
N LEU A 137 -3.75 3.06 -6.51
CA LEU A 137 -4.42 3.47 -5.28
C LEU A 137 -3.41 4.04 -4.29
N ASP A 138 -3.81 5.06 -3.54
CA ASP A 138 -2.95 5.69 -2.54
C ASP A 138 -3.78 6.24 -1.37
N ILE A 139 -3.46 5.82 -0.15
CA ILE A 139 -4.16 6.28 1.06
C ILE A 139 -3.54 7.55 1.67
N GLY A 140 -2.48 8.09 1.06
CA GLY A 140 -1.75 9.24 1.59
C GLY A 140 -0.96 8.92 2.86
N TYR A 141 -0.39 9.95 3.47
CA TYR A 141 0.40 9.81 4.70
C TYR A 141 -0.51 9.65 5.91
N THR A 142 -0.16 8.71 6.79
CA THR A 142 -0.82 8.53 8.08
C THR A 142 0.14 8.87 9.21
N VAL A 143 -0.37 9.62 10.18
CA VAL A 143 0.32 9.96 11.43
C VAL A 143 -0.41 9.23 12.55
N PHE A 144 0.35 8.55 13.40
CA PHE A 144 -0.17 7.84 14.55
C PHE A 144 0.41 8.43 15.82
N ASP A 145 -0.46 8.72 16.77
CA ASP A 145 -0.06 8.97 18.15
C ASP A 145 -0.16 7.65 18.93
N PRO A 146 0.92 7.20 19.59
CA PRO A 146 0.88 5.98 20.39
C PRO A 146 -0.02 6.19 21.62
N VAL A 147 -0.89 5.21 21.90
CA VAL A 147 -1.83 5.29 23.03
C VAL A 147 -1.14 5.11 24.40
N ASP A 148 0.06 4.52 24.44
CA ASP A 148 0.86 4.34 25.66
C ASP A 148 2.37 4.45 25.37
N GLY A 149 2.82 5.64 24.96
CA GLY A 149 4.25 5.93 24.89
C GLY A 149 4.86 5.99 26.30
N PRO A 150 6.20 5.89 26.44
CA PRO A 150 6.89 5.94 27.75
C PRO A 150 6.62 7.22 28.58
N ASP A 151 5.93 8.20 28.01
CA ASP A 151 5.53 9.47 28.64
C ASP A 151 4.05 9.49 29.12
N SER A 152 3.29 8.37 29.05
CA SER A 152 1.93 8.31 29.62
C SER A 152 2.00 8.25 31.15
N VAL A 153 2.04 9.43 31.78
CA VAL A 153 1.85 9.56 33.23
C VAL A 153 0.42 9.12 33.54
N ALA A 154 0.27 7.97 34.20
CA ALA A 154 -1.01 7.50 34.69
C ALA A 154 -1.65 8.60 35.57
N PRO A 155 -2.96 8.88 35.44
CA PRO A 155 -3.63 9.81 36.32
C PRO A 155 -3.52 9.27 37.75
N THR A 156 -2.90 10.04 38.64
CA THR A 156 -2.97 9.80 40.08
C THR A 156 -4.42 9.95 40.51
N GLU A 157 -5.06 8.85 40.88
CA GLU A 157 -6.32 8.88 41.62
C GLU A 157 -6.06 9.57 42.96
N GLU A 158 -6.56 10.81 43.11
CA GLU A 158 -6.66 11.45 44.42
C GLU A 158 -7.86 10.85 45.17
N SER A 159 -7.55 10.31 46.35
CA SER A 159 -8.46 9.75 47.36
C SER A 159 -9.21 10.80 48.15
#